data_AF-A0A7X3AWT0-F1
#
_entry.id   AF-A0A7X3AWT0-F1
#
_cell.length_a   1.000
_cell.length_b   1.000
_cell.length_c   1.000
_cell.angle_alpha   90.00
_cell.angle_beta   90.00
_cell.angle_gamma   90.00
#
_symmetry.space_group_name_H-M   'P 1'
#
loop_
_entity.id
_entity.type
_entity.pdbx_description
1 polymer ?
#
loop_
_entity_poly.entity_id
_entity_poly.type
_entity_poly.pdbx_seq_one_letter_code
_entity_poly.pdbx_strand_id
1 'polypeptide(L)'
;MNDSMKEYIHLKKQFQAQDKDSSSVLAFYEFADRLTVLETPETKQVLVDVYQELGLYASAFALFSELVDKSDRKQVKKLFTLEKMSLSHGDRFALSRPLTEKEKEAHKEKVSELPTFRYHPDPLATGAFKEGESKTCPSCGKDHTIYYALRPYCVEELSHLCPTCIATGRAAQNFEAEFIQDADWQGVMDKEKDQVLFCQNPGYSSWQGEYWLSCCQDYCAYLGTVGTRELEEMGIAEQVLEEYEARDEFQDVAEYLVKDGSMCGYLFRCLHCELYHLWVDAD
;
A
#
# COMPACT_ATOMS: atom_id res chain seq x y z
N MET A 1 -35.47 7.87 13.54
CA MET A 1 -34.06 7.83 13.10
C MET A 1 -33.27 7.16 14.21
N ASN A 2 -32.74 5.96 13.97
CA ASN A 2 -31.92 5.21 14.93
C ASN A 2 -30.61 5.98 15.23
N ASP A 3 -30.01 5.76 16.40
CA ASP A 3 -28.80 6.46 16.85
C ASP A 3 -27.61 6.20 15.92
N SER A 4 -27.46 4.99 15.38
CA SER A 4 -26.43 4.68 14.36
C SER A 4 -26.57 5.53 13.09
N MET A 5 -27.80 5.85 12.67
CA MET A 5 -28.02 6.70 11.49
C MET A 5 -27.67 8.17 11.79
N LYS A 6 -27.89 8.65 13.02
CA LYS A 6 -27.50 10.01 13.42
C LYS A 6 -25.97 10.16 13.45
N GLU A 7 -25.28 9.17 14.01
CA GLU A 7 -23.82 9.12 14.06
C GLU A 7 -23.23 9.07 12.64
N TYR A 8 -23.77 8.22 11.75
CA TYR A 8 -23.37 8.19 10.35
C TYR A 8 -23.50 9.56 9.66
N ILE A 9 -24.62 10.25 9.83
CA ILE A 9 -24.82 11.59 9.24
C ILE A 9 -23.79 12.59 9.77
N HIS A 10 -23.42 12.50 11.05
CA HIS A 10 -22.40 13.36 11.63
C HIS A 10 -21.01 13.05 11.07
N LEU A 11 -20.60 11.78 11.10
CA LEU A 11 -19.33 11.33 10.57
C LEU A 11 -19.19 11.65 9.08
N LYS A 12 -20.22 11.40 8.27
CA LYS A 12 -20.22 11.72 6.84
C LYS A 12 -19.97 13.20 6.55
N LYS A 13 -20.52 14.10 7.37
CA LYS A 13 -20.24 15.54 7.24
C LYS A 13 -18.78 15.86 7.53
N GLN A 14 -18.20 15.26 8.57
CA GLN A 14 -16.79 15.44 8.91
C GLN A 14 -15.88 14.89 7.80
N PHE A 15 -16.17 13.68 7.34
CA PHE A 15 -15.47 13.02 6.24
C PHE A 15 -15.43 13.83 4.96
N GLN A 16 -16.53 14.50 4.60
CA GLN A 16 -16.57 15.41 3.46
C GLN A 16 -15.85 16.74 3.72
N ALA A 17 -15.97 17.28 4.94
CA ALA A 17 -15.35 18.56 5.30
C ALA A 17 -13.81 18.47 5.42
N GLN A 18 -13.30 17.28 5.75
CA GLN A 18 -11.86 16.98 5.89
C GLN A 18 -11.27 16.37 4.62
N ASP A 19 -12.01 16.43 3.50
CA ASP A 19 -11.61 15.85 2.21
C ASP A 19 -11.10 14.40 2.31
N LYS A 20 -11.72 13.61 3.19
CA LYS A 20 -11.39 12.20 3.43
C LYS A 20 -9.92 11.98 3.85
N ASP A 21 -9.38 12.90 4.66
CA ASP A 21 -8.06 12.72 5.29
C ASP A 21 -7.97 11.40 6.07
N SER A 22 -6.73 10.98 6.37
CA SER A 22 -6.47 9.77 7.14
C SER A 22 -7.25 9.67 8.46
N SER A 23 -7.51 10.79 9.15
CA SER A 23 -8.22 10.78 10.43
C SER A 23 -9.70 10.44 10.28
N SER A 24 -10.33 11.00 9.25
CA SER A 24 -11.75 10.82 8.97
C SER A 24 -12.04 9.45 8.35
N VAL A 25 -11.10 8.92 7.54
CA VAL A 25 -11.15 7.54 7.03
C VAL A 25 -11.07 6.53 8.18
N LEU A 26 -10.13 6.71 9.11
CA LEU A 26 -10.02 5.85 10.29
C LEU A 26 -11.30 5.86 11.12
N ALA A 27 -11.90 7.03 11.35
CA ALA A 27 -13.15 7.14 12.08
C ALA A 27 -14.31 6.37 11.40
N PHE A 28 -14.35 6.35 10.06
CA PHE A 28 -15.30 5.54 9.28
C PHE A 28 -15.07 4.04 9.47
N TYR A 29 -13.81 3.59 9.45
CA TYR A 29 -13.46 2.18 9.72
C TYR A 29 -13.81 1.76 11.15
N GLU A 30 -13.49 2.56 12.15
CA GLU A 30 -13.84 2.26 13.54
C GLU A 30 -15.37 2.23 13.74
N PHE A 31 -16.10 3.08 13.03
CA PHE A 31 -17.55 3.05 13.02
C PHE A 31 -18.10 1.79 12.33
N ALA A 32 -17.51 1.38 11.19
CA ALA A 32 -17.85 0.14 10.51
C ALA A 32 -17.64 -1.09 11.41
N ASP A 33 -16.52 -1.14 12.15
CA ASP A 33 -16.22 -2.21 13.10
C ASP A 33 -17.30 -2.30 14.19
N ARG A 34 -17.71 -1.15 14.76
CA ARG A 34 -18.80 -1.10 15.75
C ARG A 34 -20.12 -1.60 15.18
N LEU A 35 -20.49 -1.21 13.97
CA LEU A 35 -21.74 -1.64 13.33
C LEU A 35 -21.75 -3.14 13.02
N THR A 36 -20.59 -3.70 12.66
CA THR A 36 -20.42 -5.13 12.37
C THR A 36 -20.71 -5.98 13.61
N VAL A 37 -20.32 -5.51 14.81
CA VAL A 37 -20.59 -6.23 16.07
C VAL A 37 -22.08 -6.22 16.46
N LEU A 38 -22.83 -5.17 16.09
CA LEU A 38 -24.23 -5.01 16.49
C LEU A 38 -25.21 -5.89 15.70
N GLU A 39 -24.88 -6.20 14.43
CA GLU A 39 -25.62 -7.11 13.52
C GLU A 39 -27.14 -6.90 13.35
N THR A 40 -27.73 -5.77 13.79
CA THR A 40 -29.16 -5.50 13.58
C THR A 40 -29.44 -5.15 12.11
N PRO A 41 -30.66 -5.38 11.59
CA PRO A 41 -31.01 -4.98 10.23
C PRO A 41 -30.75 -3.49 9.94
N GLU A 42 -31.01 -2.63 10.94
CA GLU A 42 -30.78 -1.19 10.84
C GLU A 42 -29.29 -0.85 10.81
N THR A 43 -28.46 -1.48 11.65
CA THR A 43 -27.01 -1.23 11.65
C THR A 43 -26.36 -1.76 10.38
N LYS A 44 -26.82 -2.90 9.86
CA LYS A 44 -26.37 -3.44 8.58
C LYS A 44 -26.71 -2.51 7.41
N GLN A 45 -27.88 -1.86 7.41
CA GLN A 45 -28.19 -0.84 6.39
C GLN A 45 -27.24 0.37 6.45
N VAL A 46 -26.93 0.85 7.66
CA VAL A 46 -25.94 1.93 7.84
C VAL A 46 -24.54 1.46 7.41
N LEU A 47 -24.17 0.21 7.71
CA LEU A 47 -22.87 -0.36 7.35
C LEU A 47 -22.69 -0.42 5.82
N VAL A 48 -23.75 -0.76 5.07
CA VAL A 48 -23.74 -0.66 3.60
C VAL A 48 -23.41 0.76 3.14
N ASP A 49 -24.03 1.77 3.75
CA ASP A 49 -23.75 3.17 3.40
C ASP A 49 -22.30 3.57 3.74
N VAL A 50 -21.77 3.11 4.88
CA VAL A 50 -20.37 3.32 5.27
C VAL A 50 -19.41 2.67 4.27
N TYR A 51 -19.66 1.43 3.86
CA TYR A 51 -18.85 0.75 2.84
C TYR A 51 -18.86 1.48 1.49
N GLN A 52 -20.00 2.05 1.09
CA GLN A 52 -20.05 2.86 -0.13
C GLN A 52 -19.18 4.11 -0.06
N GLU A 53 -19.17 4.82 1.08
CA GLU A 53 -18.32 6.01 1.27
C GLU A 53 -16.82 5.67 1.30
N LEU A 54 -16.48 4.48 1.83
CA LEU A 54 -15.13 3.93 1.83
C LEU A 54 -14.71 3.34 0.47
N GLY A 55 -15.61 3.24 -0.52
CA GLY A 55 -15.32 2.63 -1.82
C GLY A 55 -15.28 1.09 -1.81
N LEU A 56 -15.74 0.46 -0.74
CA LEU A 56 -15.83 -0.99 -0.57
C LEU A 56 -17.10 -1.55 -1.25
N TYR A 57 -17.20 -1.43 -2.57
CA TYR A 57 -18.43 -1.75 -3.30
C TYR A 57 -18.77 -3.25 -3.35
N ALA A 58 -17.77 -4.14 -3.38
CA ALA A 58 -18.01 -5.58 -3.30
C ALA A 58 -18.55 -5.96 -1.92
N SER A 59 -17.94 -5.43 -0.86
CA SER A 59 -18.42 -5.62 0.52
C SER A 59 -19.83 -5.04 0.73
N ALA A 60 -20.09 -3.84 0.19
CA ALA A 60 -21.41 -3.20 0.24
C ALA A 60 -22.48 -4.02 -0.51
N PHE A 61 -22.17 -4.51 -1.71
CA PHE A 61 -23.09 -5.31 -2.51
C PHE A 61 -23.42 -6.65 -1.84
N ALA A 62 -22.40 -7.36 -1.34
CA ALA A 62 -22.58 -8.65 -0.66
C ALA A 62 -23.53 -8.49 0.55
N LEU A 63 -23.27 -7.50 1.41
CA LEU A 63 -24.09 -7.24 2.58
C LEU A 63 -25.51 -6.78 2.20
N PHE A 64 -25.65 -5.87 1.23
CA PHE A 64 -26.96 -5.34 0.85
C PHE A 64 -27.85 -6.38 0.15
N SER A 65 -27.25 -7.32 -0.57
CA SER A 65 -27.95 -8.42 -1.25
C SER A 65 -28.73 -9.31 -0.29
N GLU A 66 -28.25 -9.46 0.95
CA GLU A 66 -28.93 -10.24 2.00
C GLU A 66 -30.09 -9.48 2.67
N LEU A 67 -30.07 -8.13 2.61
CA LEU A 67 -31.02 -7.27 3.30
C LEU A 67 -32.15 -6.75 2.40
N VAL A 68 -31.98 -6.86 1.08
CA VAL A 68 -32.83 -6.20 0.09
C VAL A 68 -34.27 -6.71 0.14
N ASP A 69 -35.22 -5.79 0.33
CA ASP A 69 -36.62 -6.08 0.05
C ASP A 69 -36.88 -5.96 -1.46
N LYS A 70 -37.07 -7.11 -2.13
CA LYS A 70 -37.32 -7.18 -3.58
C LYS A 70 -38.65 -6.53 -3.99
N SER A 71 -39.55 -6.26 -3.05
CA SER A 71 -40.79 -5.52 -3.31
C SER A 71 -40.58 -4.00 -3.30
N ASP A 72 -39.52 -3.51 -2.66
CA ASP A 72 -39.16 -2.10 -2.62
C ASP A 72 -38.33 -1.71 -3.85
N ARG A 73 -38.97 -1.01 -4.79
CA ARG A 73 -38.34 -0.52 -6.03
C ARG A 73 -37.10 0.35 -5.79
N LYS A 74 -37.01 1.09 -4.67
CA LYS A 74 -35.83 1.91 -4.36
C LYS A 74 -34.65 1.03 -3.96
N GLN A 75 -34.89 0.02 -3.13
CA GLN A 75 -33.87 -0.92 -2.71
C GLN A 75 -33.37 -1.75 -3.90
N VAL A 76 -34.26 -2.22 -4.78
CA VAL A 76 -33.86 -2.92 -6.01
C VAL A 76 -32.96 -2.05 -6.91
N LYS A 77 -33.25 -0.74 -7.04
CA LYS A 77 -32.38 0.17 -7.79
C LYS A 77 -31.00 0.37 -7.12
N LYS A 78 -30.97 0.49 -5.80
CA LYS A 78 -29.71 0.59 -5.04
C LYS A 78 -28.89 -0.68 -5.23
N LEU A 79 -29.52 -1.86 -5.17
CA LEU A 79 -28.87 -3.14 -5.39
C LEU A 79 -28.21 -3.22 -6.79
N PHE A 80 -28.95 -2.87 -7.84
CA PHE A 80 -28.40 -2.85 -9.21
C PHE A 80 -27.21 -1.89 -9.36
N THR A 81 -27.26 -0.74 -8.69
CA THR A 81 -26.15 0.22 -8.70
C THR A 81 -24.92 -0.35 -8.00
N LEU A 82 -25.11 -0.98 -6.84
CA LEU A 82 -24.04 -1.65 -6.10
C LEU A 82 -23.46 -2.83 -6.86
N GLU A 83 -24.29 -3.63 -7.53
CA GLU A 83 -23.84 -4.73 -8.39
C GLU A 83 -22.93 -4.23 -9.51
N LYS A 84 -23.34 -3.16 -10.21
CA LYS A 84 -22.52 -2.55 -11.26
C LYS A 84 -21.18 -2.04 -10.72
N MET A 85 -21.18 -1.36 -9.58
CA MET A 85 -19.95 -0.85 -8.95
C MET A 85 -19.06 -2.01 -8.48
N SER A 86 -19.64 -3.04 -7.86
CA SER A 86 -18.92 -4.24 -7.44
C SER A 86 -18.27 -4.97 -8.61
N LEU A 87 -18.92 -5.05 -9.77
CA LEU A 87 -18.37 -5.72 -10.95
C LEU A 87 -17.26 -4.90 -11.64
N SER A 88 -17.37 -3.58 -11.62
CA SER A 88 -16.42 -2.69 -12.29
C SER A 88 -15.21 -2.32 -11.42
N HIS A 89 -15.45 -2.00 -10.15
CA HIS A 89 -14.44 -1.50 -9.21
C HIS A 89 -14.09 -2.57 -8.16
N GLY A 90 -15.08 -3.37 -7.74
CA GLY A 90 -14.94 -4.22 -6.55
C GLY A 90 -14.56 -3.37 -5.33
N ASP A 91 -13.55 -3.80 -4.59
CA ASP A 91 -12.95 -3.05 -3.48
C ASP A 91 -11.58 -2.46 -3.87
N ARG A 92 -11.21 -2.47 -5.17
CA ARG A 92 -9.87 -2.08 -5.66
C ARG A 92 -9.51 -0.62 -5.38
N PHE A 93 -10.51 0.25 -5.35
CA PHE A 93 -10.34 1.70 -5.14
C PHE A 93 -10.81 2.13 -3.75
N ALA A 94 -10.93 1.19 -2.82
CA ALA A 94 -11.31 1.50 -1.45
C ALA A 94 -10.25 2.37 -0.78
N LEU A 95 -10.69 3.26 0.11
CA LEU A 95 -9.78 4.06 0.92
C LEU A 95 -9.02 3.13 1.85
N SER A 96 -7.68 3.12 1.81
CA SER A 96 -6.90 2.24 2.69
C SER A 96 -7.16 2.59 4.15
N ARG A 97 -7.35 1.59 5.01
CA ARG A 97 -7.52 1.78 6.46
C ARG A 97 -6.22 2.32 7.07
N PRO A 98 -6.21 3.54 7.64
CA PRO A 98 -5.04 4.05 8.33
C PRO A 98 -4.82 3.29 9.64
N LEU A 99 -3.57 3.17 10.05
CA LEU A 99 -3.23 2.59 11.35
C LEU A 99 -3.70 3.50 12.49
N THR A 100 -4.21 2.90 13.56
CA THR A 100 -4.42 3.60 14.84
C THR A 100 -3.08 3.99 15.46
N GLU A 101 -3.06 4.96 16.38
CA GLU A 101 -1.82 5.36 17.06
C GLU A 101 -1.13 4.18 17.77
N LYS A 102 -1.92 3.30 18.39
CA LYS A 102 -1.41 2.08 19.02
C LYS A 102 -0.76 1.14 18.00
N GLU A 103 -1.36 0.98 16.83
CA GLU A 103 -0.78 0.15 15.76
C GLU A 103 0.47 0.80 15.16
N LYS A 104 0.51 2.13 15.01
CA LYS A 104 1.71 2.86 14.58
C LYS A 104 2.86 2.69 15.56
N GLU A 105 2.60 2.76 16.86
CA GLU A 105 3.60 2.53 17.91
C GLU A 105 4.13 1.09 17.86
N ALA A 106 3.23 0.10 17.77
CA ALA A 106 3.62 -1.31 17.65
C ALA A 106 4.41 -1.58 16.36
N HIS A 107 4.01 -0.97 15.24
CA HIS A 107 4.73 -1.04 13.97
C HIS A 107 6.14 -0.46 14.09
N LYS A 108 6.27 0.71 14.71
CA LYS A 108 7.56 1.37 14.93
C LYS A 108 8.49 0.54 15.81
N GLU A 109 7.96 -0.08 16.87
CA GLU A 109 8.73 -1.00 17.72
C GLU A 109 9.26 -2.18 16.88
N LYS A 110 8.40 -2.82 16.08
CA LYS A 110 8.82 -3.93 15.20
C LYS A 110 9.87 -3.52 14.18
N VAL A 111 9.68 -2.39 13.48
CA VAL A 111 10.66 -1.88 12.51
C VAL A 111 12.01 -1.63 13.19
N SER A 112 12.03 -1.19 14.45
CA SER A 112 13.27 -0.98 15.21
C SER A 112 14.02 -2.26 15.58
N GLU A 113 13.35 -3.42 15.58
CA GLU A 113 13.97 -4.73 15.78
C GLU A 113 14.58 -5.31 14.49
N LEU A 114 14.21 -4.75 13.34
CA LEU A 114 14.74 -5.16 12.04
C LEU A 114 16.09 -4.50 11.74
N PRO A 115 16.94 -5.14 10.92
CA PRO A 115 18.08 -4.47 10.33
C PRO A 115 17.64 -3.22 9.57
N THR A 116 18.44 -2.16 9.65
CA THR A 116 18.21 -0.94 8.88
C THR A 116 18.65 -1.15 7.43
N PHE A 117 17.76 -0.87 6.49
CA PHE A 117 18.06 -0.86 5.07
C PHE A 117 18.17 0.58 4.59
N ARG A 118 19.31 0.93 4.00
CA ARG A 118 19.62 2.32 3.62
C ARG A 118 18.61 2.88 2.62
N TYR A 119 18.20 2.07 1.65
CA TYR A 119 17.32 2.49 0.57
C TYR A 119 15.86 2.06 0.81
N HIS A 120 15.58 1.19 1.78
CA HIS A 120 14.22 0.74 2.07
C HIS A 120 13.88 0.92 3.56
N PRO A 121 13.61 2.16 4.03
CA PRO A 121 13.52 2.49 5.45
C PRO A 121 12.42 1.75 6.22
N ASP A 122 11.28 1.45 5.58
CA ASP A 122 10.17 0.72 6.22
C ASP A 122 9.67 -0.45 5.36
N PRO A 123 10.45 -1.54 5.31
CA PRO A 123 10.14 -2.68 4.44
C PRO A 123 8.98 -3.55 4.96
N LEU A 124 8.48 -3.28 6.17
CA LEU A 124 7.25 -3.91 6.67
C LEU A 124 6.02 -3.17 6.13
N ALA A 125 6.01 -1.83 6.16
CA ALA A 125 4.89 -1.04 5.67
C ALA A 125 4.67 -1.20 4.15
N THR A 126 5.74 -1.39 3.38
CA THR A 126 5.68 -1.63 1.93
C THR A 126 5.35 -3.08 1.56
N GLY A 127 5.28 -3.98 2.55
CA GLY A 127 5.00 -5.39 2.35
C GLY A 127 6.18 -6.21 1.79
N ALA A 128 7.38 -5.64 1.69
CA ALA A 128 8.57 -6.39 1.29
C ALA A 128 8.91 -7.52 2.28
N PHE A 129 8.68 -7.27 3.58
CA PHE A 129 8.61 -8.29 4.61
C PHE A 129 7.19 -8.46 5.11
N LYS A 130 6.84 -9.70 5.49
CA LYS A 130 5.57 -10.00 6.14
C LYS A 130 5.76 -10.81 7.40
N GLU A 131 4.82 -10.64 8.32
CA GLU A 131 4.68 -11.45 9.51
C GLU A 131 3.88 -12.72 9.24
N GLY A 132 4.21 -13.80 9.92
CA GLY A 132 3.42 -15.02 9.92
C GLY A 132 3.92 -16.03 10.94
N GLU A 133 3.48 -17.27 10.75
CA GLU A 133 3.99 -18.40 11.53
C GLU A 133 5.51 -18.52 11.41
N SER A 134 6.14 -19.06 12.44
CA SER A 134 7.56 -19.36 12.44
C SER A 134 7.95 -20.25 11.25
N LYS A 135 8.85 -19.77 10.38
CA LYS A 135 9.41 -20.52 9.25
C LYS A 135 10.94 -20.49 9.30
N THR A 136 11.57 -21.54 8.79
CA THR A 136 13.03 -21.66 8.74
C THR A 136 13.59 -20.90 7.54
N CYS A 137 14.54 -20.00 7.77
CA CYS A 137 15.22 -19.26 6.71
C CYS A 137 16.22 -20.18 5.98
N PRO A 138 16.14 -20.30 4.63
CA PRO A 138 17.03 -21.18 3.87
C PRO A 138 18.50 -20.75 3.90
N SER A 139 18.80 -19.47 4.18
CA SER A 139 20.17 -18.95 4.23
C SER A 139 20.88 -19.25 5.56
N CYS A 140 20.22 -19.05 6.70
CA CYS A 140 20.84 -19.19 8.02
C CYS A 140 20.39 -20.42 8.82
N GLY A 141 19.34 -21.12 8.38
CA GLY A 141 18.78 -22.29 9.07
C GLY A 141 18.07 -21.99 10.39
N LYS A 142 17.84 -20.70 10.71
CA LYS A 142 17.12 -20.28 11.92
C LYS A 142 15.66 -20.00 11.61
N ASP A 143 14.83 -20.13 12.64
CA ASP A 143 13.41 -19.86 12.56
C ASP A 143 13.10 -18.38 12.81
N HIS A 144 12.23 -17.82 11.98
CA HIS A 144 11.81 -16.41 12.02
C HIS A 144 10.30 -16.29 11.77
N THR A 145 9.67 -15.29 12.39
CA THR A 145 8.27 -14.92 12.18
C THR A 145 8.10 -13.81 11.14
N ILE A 146 9.18 -13.09 10.84
CA ILE A 146 9.24 -12.06 9.79
C ILE A 146 10.12 -12.57 8.66
N TYR A 147 9.61 -12.55 7.44
CA TYR A 147 10.33 -13.05 6.28
C TYR A 147 9.95 -12.34 4.99
N TYR A 148 10.86 -12.40 4.02
CA TYR A 148 10.73 -11.75 2.71
C TYR A 148 9.51 -12.29 1.99
N ALA A 149 8.64 -11.38 1.55
CA ALA A 149 7.37 -11.71 0.95
C ALA A 149 7.45 -11.87 -0.58
N LEU A 150 8.47 -11.27 -1.19
CA LEU A 150 8.72 -11.29 -2.62
C LEU A 150 9.70 -12.40 -3.00
N ARG A 151 9.98 -12.52 -4.30
CA ARG A 151 10.95 -13.49 -4.82
C ARG A 151 12.25 -12.78 -5.15
N PRO A 152 13.40 -13.29 -4.68
CA PRO A 152 14.68 -12.85 -5.21
C PRO A 152 14.88 -13.34 -6.64
N TYR A 153 15.71 -12.63 -7.39
CA TYR A 153 16.22 -13.03 -8.69
C TYR A 153 17.39 -13.99 -8.48
N CYS A 154 17.12 -15.29 -8.53
CA CYS A 154 18.10 -16.38 -8.46
C CYS A 154 17.61 -17.64 -9.18
N VAL A 155 18.48 -18.65 -9.30
CA VAL A 155 18.13 -19.93 -9.94
C VAL A 155 17.21 -20.76 -9.04
N GLU A 156 17.41 -20.70 -7.73
CA GLU A 156 16.63 -21.44 -6.75
C GLU A 156 15.27 -20.81 -6.47
N GLU A 157 14.25 -21.65 -6.23
CA GLU A 157 12.97 -21.19 -5.69
C GLU A 157 13.08 -20.93 -4.18
N LEU A 158 13.48 -19.71 -3.82
CA LEU A 158 13.62 -19.29 -2.43
C LEU A 158 12.31 -18.72 -1.87
N SER A 159 12.02 -19.08 -0.62
CA SER A 159 10.98 -18.47 0.19
C SER A 159 11.46 -18.29 1.62
N HIS A 160 10.80 -17.40 2.36
CA HIS A 160 11.02 -17.22 3.80
C HIS A 160 12.43 -16.73 4.20
N LEU A 161 13.12 -15.98 3.34
CA LEU A 161 14.40 -15.35 3.70
C LEU A 161 14.20 -14.34 4.84
N CYS A 162 15.04 -14.42 5.88
CA CYS A 162 14.92 -13.50 7.01
C CYS A 162 15.59 -12.15 6.72
N PRO A 163 15.11 -11.06 7.34
CA PRO A 163 15.65 -9.70 7.14
C PRO A 163 17.16 -9.61 7.35
N THR A 164 17.70 -10.31 8.34
CA THR A 164 19.15 -10.29 8.65
C THR A 164 20.00 -10.89 7.53
N CYS A 165 19.55 -11.96 6.88
CA CYS A 165 20.31 -12.57 5.79
C CYS A 165 20.31 -11.70 4.53
N ILE A 166 19.24 -10.93 4.30
CA ILE A 166 19.21 -9.91 3.24
C ILE A 166 20.15 -8.77 3.62
N ALA A 167 19.98 -8.14 4.79
CA ALA A 167 20.76 -6.97 5.20
C ALA A 167 22.28 -7.19 5.24
N THR A 168 22.72 -8.41 5.55
CA THR A 168 24.15 -8.76 5.59
C THR A 168 24.72 -9.18 4.22
N GLY A 169 23.87 -9.35 3.21
CA GLY A 169 24.22 -9.91 1.90
C GLY A 169 24.48 -11.41 1.92
N ARG A 170 24.23 -12.09 3.05
CA ARG A 170 24.43 -13.54 3.19
C ARG A 170 23.51 -14.34 2.26
N ALA A 171 22.27 -13.89 2.09
CA ALA A 171 21.33 -14.53 1.17
C ALA A 171 21.83 -14.42 -0.27
N ALA A 172 22.23 -13.21 -0.70
CA ALA A 172 22.80 -12.97 -2.02
C ALA A 172 24.05 -13.82 -2.28
N GLN A 173 24.97 -13.91 -1.31
CA GLN A 173 26.20 -14.70 -1.44
C GLN A 173 25.94 -16.22 -1.53
N ASN A 174 24.97 -16.73 -0.77
CA ASN A 174 24.69 -18.16 -0.72
C ASN A 174 24.00 -18.68 -1.99
N PHE A 175 23.23 -17.83 -2.67
CA PHE A 175 22.31 -18.22 -3.73
C PHE A 175 22.50 -17.43 -5.03
N GLU A 176 23.58 -16.64 -5.12
CA GLU A 176 23.84 -15.73 -6.25
C GLU A 176 22.60 -14.89 -6.58
N ALA A 177 21.96 -14.37 -5.53
CA ALA A 177 20.64 -13.75 -5.60
C ALA A 177 20.72 -12.22 -5.57
N GLU A 178 19.87 -11.60 -6.38
CA GLU A 178 19.60 -10.16 -6.34
C GLU A 178 18.14 -9.91 -5.93
N PHE A 179 17.86 -8.74 -5.38
CA PHE A 179 16.54 -8.40 -4.83
C PHE A 179 15.83 -7.27 -5.60
N ILE A 180 16.50 -6.68 -6.58
CA ILE A 180 16.00 -5.58 -7.40
C ILE A 180 16.33 -5.93 -8.85
N GLN A 181 15.36 -5.72 -9.76
CA GLN A 181 15.55 -6.03 -11.18
C GLN A 181 16.47 -5.02 -11.88
N ASP A 182 16.21 -3.73 -11.68
CA ASP A 182 16.92 -2.67 -12.35
C ASP A 182 16.90 -1.37 -11.52
N ALA A 183 17.79 -0.45 -11.86
CA ALA A 183 17.90 0.84 -11.19
C ALA A 183 18.46 1.91 -12.12
N ASP A 184 18.02 3.15 -11.92
CA ASP A 184 18.67 4.31 -12.51
C ASP A 184 20.04 4.55 -11.86
N TRP A 185 21.02 4.99 -12.63
CA TRP A 185 22.27 5.48 -12.08
C TRP A 185 22.83 6.67 -12.86
N GLN A 186 22.98 7.78 -12.15
CA GLN A 186 23.61 8.97 -12.69
C GLN A 186 25.08 9.08 -12.26
N GLY A 187 25.99 8.89 -13.23
CA GLY A 187 27.42 9.17 -13.06
C GLY A 187 28.31 7.93 -13.17
N VAL A 188 29.43 7.93 -12.44
CA VAL A 188 30.39 6.81 -12.44
C VAL A 188 29.86 5.70 -11.55
N MET A 189 29.90 4.46 -12.03
CA MET A 189 29.44 3.28 -11.30
C MET A 189 30.12 3.16 -9.93
N ASP A 190 29.31 2.93 -8.89
CA ASP A 190 29.75 2.76 -7.51
C ASP A 190 29.39 1.34 -7.03
N LYS A 191 30.36 0.43 -7.16
CA LYS A 191 30.16 -0.99 -6.85
C LYS A 191 29.73 -1.26 -5.41
N GLU A 192 30.10 -0.39 -4.47
CA GLU A 192 29.71 -0.57 -3.07
C GLU A 192 28.21 -0.25 -2.89
N LYS A 193 27.73 0.81 -3.55
CA LYS A 193 26.31 1.15 -3.54
C LYS A 193 25.46 0.14 -4.31
N ASP A 194 25.95 -0.35 -5.45
CA ASP A 194 25.29 -1.42 -6.19
C ASP A 194 25.16 -2.67 -5.32
N GLN A 195 26.23 -3.06 -4.62
CA GLN A 195 26.18 -4.19 -3.70
C GLN A 195 25.15 -3.97 -2.57
N VAL A 196 25.09 -2.76 -2.01
CA VAL A 196 24.10 -2.45 -0.97
C VAL A 196 22.68 -2.52 -1.52
N LEU A 197 22.44 -1.98 -2.73
CA LEU A 197 21.14 -2.02 -3.36
C LEU A 197 20.77 -3.46 -3.75
N PHE A 198 21.43 -4.03 -4.75
CA PHE A 198 20.99 -5.28 -5.37
C PHE A 198 21.10 -6.50 -4.46
N CYS A 199 22.05 -6.51 -3.50
CA CYS A 199 22.35 -7.71 -2.71
C CYS A 199 22.00 -7.58 -1.22
N GLN A 200 21.81 -6.36 -0.71
CA GLN A 200 21.60 -6.11 0.74
C GLN A 200 20.32 -5.35 1.05
N ASN A 201 19.54 -4.95 0.06
CA ASN A 201 18.32 -4.20 0.22
C ASN A 201 17.13 -5.03 -0.32
N PRO A 202 16.00 -5.12 0.40
CA PRO A 202 14.83 -5.82 -0.09
C PRO A 202 14.19 -5.04 -1.25
N GLY A 203 13.69 -5.77 -2.24
CA GLY A 203 12.88 -5.23 -3.33
C GLY A 203 11.50 -4.74 -2.89
N TYR A 204 10.66 -4.42 -3.87
CA TYR A 204 9.27 -4.00 -3.67
C TYR A 204 8.36 -4.64 -4.73
N SER A 205 7.08 -4.80 -4.44
CA SER A 205 6.15 -5.41 -5.41
C SER A 205 5.84 -4.43 -6.54
N SER A 206 5.99 -4.86 -7.79
CA SER A 206 5.71 -4.07 -9.00
C SER A 206 5.02 -4.90 -10.09
N TRP A 207 4.56 -4.24 -11.16
CA TRP A 207 3.89 -4.90 -12.29
C TRP A 207 4.91 -5.37 -13.35
N GLN A 208 5.84 -4.51 -13.74
CA GLN A 208 6.84 -4.74 -14.79
C GLN A 208 8.27 -4.98 -14.24
N GLY A 209 8.41 -5.11 -12.91
CA GLY A 209 9.69 -5.32 -12.22
C GLY A 209 10.18 -4.08 -11.47
N GLU A 210 10.99 -4.27 -10.41
CA GLU A 210 11.50 -3.15 -9.63
C GLU A 210 12.44 -2.26 -10.45
N TYR A 211 12.24 -0.94 -10.36
CA TYR A 211 13.09 0.08 -10.96
C TYR A 211 13.46 1.13 -9.91
N TRP A 212 14.67 1.03 -9.35
CA TRP A 212 15.10 1.89 -8.26
C TRP A 212 15.63 3.25 -8.74
N LEU A 213 15.08 4.35 -8.22
CA LEU A 213 15.51 5.68 -8.63
C LEU A 213 16.79 6.17 -7.93
N SER A 214 17.56 7.01 -8.61
CA SER A 214 18.77 7.66 -8.08
C SER A 214 18.67 9.18 -8.14
N CYS A 215 19.34 9.86 -7.21
CA CYS A 215 19.46 11.31 -7.17
C CYS A 215 20.70 11.71 -6.37
N CYS A 216 21.40 12.78 -6.78
CA CYS A 216 22.63 13.24 -6.13
C CYS A 216 23.74 12.17 -6.04
N GLN A 217 23.89 11.34 -7.09
CA GLN A 217 24.89 10.25 -7.17
C GLN A 217 24.74 9.19 -6.06
N ASP A 218 23.50 8.96 -5.60
CA ASP A 218 23.15 7.93 -4.63
C ASP A 218 21.74 7.40 -4.96
N TYR A 219 21.43 6.20 -4.47
CA TYR A 219 20.07 5.65 -4.61
C TYR A 219 19.12 6.32 -3.62
N CYS A 220 17.88 6.52 -4.06
CA CYS A 220 16.85 7.11 -3.23
C CYS A 220 16.27 6.07 -2.25
N ALA A 221 15.65 6.56 -1.17
CA ALA A 221 14.88 5.74 -0.26
C ALA A 221 13.47 5.49 -0.81
N TYR A 222 13.09 4.23 -1.00
CA TYR A 222 11.73 3.83 -1.39
C TYR A 222 10.78 3.93 -0.19
N LEU A 223 9.66 4.62 -0.38
CA LEU A 223 8.69 4.93 0.68
C LEU A 223 7.37 4.14 0.55
N GLY A 224 7.15 3.46 -0.57
CA GLY A 224 5.92 2.72 -0.82
C GLY A 224 5.18 3.16 -2.07
N THR A 225 4.03 2.52 -2.26
CA THR A 225 3.09 2.82 -3.34
C THR A 225 2.24 4.05 -3.02
N VAL A 226 1.95 4.84 -4.05
CA VAL A 226 1.15 6.07 -3.99
C VAL A 226 0.24 6.21 -5.19
N GLY A 227 -0.93 6.83 -4.99
CA GLY A 227 -1.75 7.41 -6.04
C GLY A 227 -1.76 8.93 -5.94
N THR A 228 -2.52 9.59 -6.81
CA THR A 228 -2.63 11.07 -6.82
C THR A 228 -3.08 11.61 -5.46
N ARG A 229 -4.03 10.92 -4.80
CA ARG A 229 -4.54 11.33 -3.49
C ARG A 229 -3.44 11.35 -2.42
N GLU A 230 -2.61 10.31 -2.33
CA GLU A 230 -1.52 10.27 -1.34
C GLU A 230 -0.52 11.41 -1.58
N LEU A 231 -0.23 11.71 -2.85
CA LEU A 231 0.66 12.81 -3.21
C LEU A 231 0.06 14.19 -2.85
N GLU A 232 -1.25 14.36 -3.01
CA GLU A 232 -1.99 15.56 -2.61
C GLU A 232 -2.03 15.73 -1.08
N GLU A 233 -2.30 14.65 -0.32
CA GLU A 233 -2.28 14.66 1.15
C GLU A 233 -0.89 15.02 1.69
N MET A 234 0.16 14.60 1.00
CA MET A 234 1.55 14.96 1.30
C MET A 234 1.93 16.38 0.84
N GLY A 235 1.12 17.03 0.00
CA GLY A 235 1.39 18.37 -0.56
C GLY A 235 2.53 18.39 -1.58
N ILE A 236 2.85 17.27 -2.21
CA ILE A 236 3.97 17.14 -3.17
C ILE A 236 3.53 16.83 -4.60
N ALA A 237 2.22 16.63 -4.84
CA ALA A 237 1.67 16.19 -6.13
C ALA A 237 2.17 17.00 -7.34
N GLU A 238 2.04 18.33 -7.30
CA GLU A 238 2.43 19.21 -8.41
C GLU A 238 3.90 19.00 -8.81
N GLN A 239 4.81 19.00 -7.82
CA GLN A 239 6.24 18.87 -8.06
C GLN A 239 6.62 17.50 -8.64
N VAL A 240 6.13 16.41 -8.04
CA VAL A 240 6.55 15.06 -8.45
C VAL A 240 5.93 14.62 -9.76
N LEU A 241 4.71 15.08 -10.05
CA LEU A 241 4.03 14.78 -11.32
C LEU A 241 4.66 15.57 -12.46
N GLU A 242 4.99 16.86 -12.27
CA GLU A 242 5.71 17.64 -13.28
C GLU A 242 7.08 17.03 -13.60
N GLU A 243 7.82 16.56 -12.59
CA GLU A 243 9.09 15.86 -12.80
C GLU A 243 8.91 14.56 -13.59
N TYR A 244 7.88 13.77 -13.27
CA TYR A 244 7.61 12.51 -13.96
C TYR A 244 7.17 12.73 -15.41
N GLU A 245 6.25 13.66 -15.66
CA GLU A 245 5.75 13.99 -17.00
C GLU A 245 6.87 14.48 -17.93
N ALA A 246 7.90 15.13 -17.39
CA ALA A 246 9.07 15.53 -18.16
C ALA A 246 9.87 14.35 -18.75
N ARG A 247 9.63 13.11 -18.30
CA ARG A 247 10.24 11.88 -18.84
C ARG A 247 9.53 11.37 -20.11
N ASP A 248 8.33 11.88 -20.42
CA ASP A 248 7.52 11.52 -21.60
C ASP A 248 7.26 10.01 -21.74
N GLU A 249 6.98 9.33 -20.61
CA GLU A 249 6.65 7.90 -20.55
C GLU A 249 5.13 7.65 -20.61
N PHE A 250 4.44 7.84 -19.49
CA PHE A 250 2.96 7.82 -19.43
C PHE A 250 2.41 9.25 -19.45
N GLN A 251 1.36 9.45 -20.24
CA GLN A 251 0.62 10.72 -20.30
C GLN A 251 -0.57 10.69 -19.33
N ASP A 252 -0.97 11.87 -18.85
CA ASP A 252 -2.15 12.07 -17.98
C ASP A 252 -2.13 11.22 -16.69
N VAL A 253 -0.94 10.92 -16.16
CA VAL A 253 -0.74 10.04 -14.99
C VAL A 253 -1.52 10.51 -13.75
N ALA A 254 -1.68 11.83 -13.59
CA ALA A 254 -2.40 12.41 -12.46
C ALA A 254 -3.87 11.94 -12.37
N GLU A 255 -4.50 11.60 -13.49
CA GLU A 255 -5.91 11.15 -13.50
C GLU A 255 -6.05 9.66 -13.13
N TYR A 256 -5.01 8.86 -13.38
CA TYR A 256 -5.10 7.39 -13.33
C TYR A 256 -4.29 6.74 -12.21
N LEU A 257 -3.43 7.50 -11.52
CA LEU A 257 -2.62 7.00 -10.42
C LEU A 257 -3.44 6.62 -9.19
N VAL A 258 -3.46 5.33 -8.90
CA VAL A 258 -4.12 4.75 -7.74
C VAL A 258 -3.14 3.87 -6.99
N LYS A 259 -3.00 4.12 -5.69
CA LYS A 259 -2.20 3.28 -4.80
C LYS A 259 -2.64 1.82 -4.89
N ASP A 260 -1.67 0.94 -5.15
CA ASP A 260 -1.87 -0.52 -5.32
C ASP A 260 -2.84 -0.89 -6.47
N GLY A 261 -3.09 0.05 -7.39
CA GLY A 261 -3.97 -0.12 -8.54
C GLY A 261 -3.26 -0.61 -9.81
N SER A 262 -4.04 -0.71 -10.89
CA SER A 262 -3.56 -1.09 -12.24
C SER A 262 -2.59 -0.07 -12.84
N MET A 263 -2.64 1.20 -12.41
CA MET A 263 -1.57 2.18 -12.63
C MET A 263 -1.19 2.74 -11.26
N CYS A 264 0.04 2.48 -10.83
CA CYS A 264 0.50 2.76 -9.48
C CYS A 264 1.81 3.55 -9.52
N GLY A 265 1.94 4.49 -8.58
CA GLY A 265 3.16 5.24 -8.35
C GLY A 265 4.02 4.57 -7.28
N TYR A 266 5.34 4.67 -7.42
CA TYR A 266 6.34 4.26 -6.44
C TYR A 266 7.10 5.50 -6.01
N LEU A 267 6.96 5.86 -4.73
CA LEU A 267 7.54 7.08 -4.20
C LEU A 267 8.93 6.83 -3.67
N PHE A 268 9.87 7.66 -4.11
CA PHE A 268 11.25 7.66 -3.66
C PHE A 268 11.61 9.01 -3.04
N ARG A 269 12.53 9.04 -2.07
CA ARG A 269 13.08 10.28 -1.49
C ARG A 269 14.60 10.27 -1.57
N CYS A 270 15.19 11.32 -2.13
CA CYS A 270 16.64 11.46 -2.13
C CYS A 270 17.18 11.55 -0.69
N LEU A 271 18.27 10.83 -0.40
CA LEU A 271 18.93 10.85 0.91
C LEU A 271 19.72 12.14 1.18
N HIS A 272 19.92 12.99 0.16
CA HIS A 272 20.77 14.18 0.24
C HIS A 272 19.98 15.49 0.14
N CYS A 273 19.16 15.65 -0.90
CA CYS A 273 18.36 16.85 -1.10
C CYS A 273 16.93 16.74 -0.53
N GLU A 274 16.55 15.56 -0.04
CA GLU A 274 15.23 15.25 0.53
C GLU A 274 14.04 15.44 -0.44
N LEU A 275 14.31 15.73 -1.72
CA LEU A 275 13.28 15.80 -2.76
C LEU A 275 12.70 14.42 -3.05
N TYR A 276 11.43 14.43 -3.44
CA TYR A 276 10.68 13.25 -3.80
C TYR A 276 10.74 13.01 -5.31
N HIS A 277 10.82 11.75 -5.69
CA HIS A 277 10.84 11.31 -7.08
C HIS A 277 9.80 10.20 -7.26
N LEU A 278 9.13 10.19 -8.41
CA LEU A 278 8.08 9.23 -8.72
C LEU A 278 8.53 8.29 -9.84
N TRP A 279 8.23 7.01 -9.67
CA TRP A 279 8.20 6.04 -10.76
C TRP A 279 6.77 5.56 -10.96
N VAL A 280 6.34 5.30 -12.19
CA VAL A 280 4.98 4.83 -12.49
C VAL A 280 5.06 3.53 -13.25
N ASP A 281 4.21 2.58 -12.87
CA ASP A 281 4.10 1.28 -13.52
C ASP A 281 2.63 0.87 -13.69
N ALA A 282 2.36 -0.02 -14.64
CA ALA A 282 1.01 -0.50 -14.94
C ALA A 282 0.94 -2.00 -15.31
N ASP A 283 -0.23 -2.62 -15.05
CA ASP A 283 -0.52 -4.04 -15.28
C ASP A 283 -0.81 -4.44 -16.74
#